data_AF-A0A660A745-F1
#
_entry.id   AF-A0A660A745-F1
#
_cell.length_a   1.000
_cell.length_b   1.000
_cell.length_c   1.000
_cell.angle_alpha   90.00
_cell.angle_beta   90.00
_cell.angle_gamma   90.00
#
_symmetry.space_group_name_H-M   'P 1'
#
loop_
_entity.id
_entity.type
_entity.pdbx_description
1 polymer ?
#
loop_
_entity_poly.entity_id
_entity_poly.type
_entity_poly.pdbx_seq_one_letter_code
_entity_poly.pdbx_strand_id
1 'polypeptide(L)' 'EYNKNMKAKSGVSSKEATEKLNSQLVEKQNLDDVEVVSGATHTSENFKKSTEALLEAAKEGKTDTIDLGK' A
#
# COMPACT_ATOMS: atom_id res chain seq x y z
N GLU A 1 -11.55 3.45 16.04
CA GLU A 1 -12.72 4.04 15.36
C GLU A 1 -12.57 4.19 13.84
N TYR A 2 -11.46 4.74 13.34
CA TYR A 2 -11.21 5.01 11.92
C TYR A 2 -11.50 3.82 10.97
N ASN A 3 -10.93 2.63 11.21
CA ASN A 3 -11.18 1.44 10.38
C ASN A 3 -12.66 1.02 10.32
N LYS A 4 -13.39 1.17 11.43
CA LYS A 4 -14.81 0.83 11.52
C LYS A 4 -15.65 1.81 10.70
N ASN A 5 -15.33 3.10 10.79
CA ASN A 5 -16.02 4.16 10.04
C ASN A 5 -15.72 4.09 8.53
N MET A 6 -14.48 3.76 8.16
CA MET A 6 -14.10 3.56 6.77
C MET A 6 -14.78 2.33 6.18
N LYS A 7 -14.79 1.19 6.89
CA LYS A 7 -15.49 -0.02 6.43
C LYS A 7 -16.99 0.23 6.25
N ALA A 8 -17.61 0.97 7.16
CA ALA A 8 -19.04 1.31 7.07
C ALA A 8 -19.39 2.21 5.87
N LYS A 9 -18.47 3.10 5.45
CA LYS A 9 -18.72 4.04 4.33
C LYS A 9 -18.24 3.54 2.98
N SER A 10 -17.12 2.83 2.97
CA SER A 10 -16.39 2.47 1.76
C SER A 10 -16.43 0.97 1.45
N GLY A 11 -17.02 0.15 2.32
CA GLY A 11 -17.07 -1.31 2.19
C GLY A 11 -15.77 -2.03 2.59
N VAL A 12 -14.67 -1.30 2.78
CA VAL A 12 -13.34 -1.83 3.12
C VAL A 12 -12.67 -0.95 4.19
N SER A 13 -11.98 -1.55 5.15
CA SER A 13 -11.14 -0.80 6.10
C SER A 13 -9.73 -0.58 5.55
N SER A 14 -8.98 0.40 6.09
CA SER A 14 -7.57 0.58 5.70
C SER A 14 -6.73 -0.66 5.95
N LYS A 15 -6.99 -1.39 7.05
CA LYS A 15 -6.28 -2.65 7.32
C LYS A 15 -6.52 -3.67 6.20
N GLU A 16 -7.78 -3.92 5.84
CA GLU A 16 -8.14 -4.87 4.78
C GLU A 16 -7.58 -4.45 3.42
N ALA A 17 -7.60 -3.14 3.11
CA ALA A 17 -7.00 -2.62 1.89
C ALA A 17 -5.49 -2.87 1.85
N THR A 18 -4.76 -2.57 2.94
CA THR A 18 -3.32 -2.82 3.04
C THR A 18 -2.98 -4.31 2.92
N GLU A 19 -3.74 -5.20 3.58
CA GLU A 19 -3.55 -6.65 3.46
C GLU A 19 -3.75 -7.13 2.02
N LYS A 20 -4.78 -6.64 1.33
CA LYS A 20 -5.03 -6.97 -0.09
C LYS A 20 -3.92 -6.44 -1.01
N LEU A 21 -3.44 -5.23 -0.77
CA LEU A 21 -2.35 -4.63 -1.56
C LEU A 21 -1.03 -5.39 -1.37
N ASN A 22 -0.71 -5.78 -0.14
CA ASN A 22 0.45 -6.63 0.16
C ASN A 22 0.36 -7.98 -0.56
N SER A 23 -0.79 -8.66 -0.49
CA SER A 23 -0.98 -9.94 -1.18
C SER A 23 -0.81 -9.80 -2.69
N GLN A 24 -1.36 -8.74 -3.29
CA GLN A 24 -1.18 -8.46 -4.71
C GLN A 24 0.28 -8.22 -5.08
N LEU A 25 1.01 -7.43 -4.29
CA LEU A 25 2.42 -7.15 -4.54
C LEU A 25 3.26 -8.43 -4.50
N VAL A 26 3.03 -9.30 -3.51
CA VAL A 26 3.74 -10.57 -3.38
C VAL A 26 3.39 -11.51 -4.54
N GLU A 27 2.13 -11.60 -4.92
CA GLU A 27 1.69 -12.48 -6.02
C GLU A 27 2.20 -12.02 -7.39
N LYS A 28 2.10 -10.71 -7.65
CA LYS A 28 2.43 -10.13 -8.96
C LYS A 28 3.93 -9.88 -9.13
N GLN A 29 4.68 -9.70 -8.03
CA GLN A 29 6.10 -9.33 -8.03
C GLN A 29 6.41 -8.06 -8.84
N ASN A 30 5.39 -7.29 -9.20
CA ASN A 30 5.47 -6.08 -10.00
C ASN A 30 4.48 -5.06 -9.45
N LEU A 31 4.99 -3.86 -9.14
CA LEU A 31 4.20 -2.80 -8.52
C LEU A 31 3.16 -2.21 -9.47
N ASP A 32 3.49 -2.12 -10.76
CA ASP A 32 2.59 -1.59 -11.79
C ASP A 32 1.32 -2.41 -11.93
N ASP A 33 1.43 -3.73 -11.73
CA ASP A 33 0.31 -4.65 -11.80
C ASP A 33 -0.57 -4.63 -10.54
N VAL A 34 -0.12 -4.04 -9.42
CA VAL A 34 -0.92 -3.92 -8.20
C VAL A 34 -2.09 -2.98 -8.45
N GLU A 35 -3.32 -3.44 -8.26
CA GLU A 35 -4.51 -2.61 -8.51
C GLU A 35 -4.97 -1.89 -7.25
N VAL A 36 -5.57 -0.70 -7.44
CA VAL A 36 -6.16 0.06 -6.34
C VAL A 36 -7.37 -0.68 -5.76
N VAL A 37 -7.53 -0.60 -4.43
CA VAL A 37 -8.67 -1.21 -3.74
C VAL A 37 -9.83 -0.23 -3.73
N SER A 38 -10.96 -0.61 -4.34
CA SER A 38 -12.18 0.20 -4.35
C SER A 38 -12.61 0.60 -2.93
N GLY A 39 -12.89 1.89 -2.73
CA GLY A 39 -13.21 2.44 -1.40
C GLY A 39 -11.99 2.82 -0.55
N ALA A 40 -10.78 2.51 -1.00
CA ALA A 40 -9.51 2.80 -0.33
C ALA A 40 -8.47 3.40 -1.29
N THR A 41 -8.88 4.27 -2.21
CA THR A 41 -8.01 4.88 -3.23
C THR A 41 -6.76 5.51 -2.62
N HIS A 42 -6.92 6.42 -1.64
CA HIS A 42 -5.78 7.07 -0.99
C HIS A 42 -4.87 6.11 -0.23
N THR A 43 -5.43 5.04 0.38
CA THR A 43 -4.60 4.00 1.00
C THR A 43 -3.78 3.27 -0.06
N SER A 44 -4.37 3.00 -1.22
CA SER A 44 -3.71 2.32 -2.34
C SER A 44 -2.61 3.18 -2.99
N GLU A 45 -2.85 4.47 -3.20
CA GLU A 45 -1.87 5.41 -3.73
C GLU A 45 -0.65 5.54 -2.80
N ASN A 46 -0.91 5.74 -1.51
CA ASN A 46 0.16 5.83 -0.50
C ASN A 46 0.97 4.53 -0.40
N PHE A 47 0.29 3.38 -0.49
CA PHE A 47 0.95 2.08 -0.51
C PHE A 47 1.89 1.95 -1.71
N LYS A 48 1.40 2.30 -2.91
CA LYS A 48 2.21 2.24 -4.14
C LYS A 48 3.44 3.14 -4.04
N LYS A 49 3.25 4.41 -3.68
CA LYS A 49 4.35 5.38 -3.52
C LYS A 49 5.40 4.90 -2.51
N SER A 50 4.96 4.36 -1.38
CA SER A 50 5.88 3.85 -0.35
C SER A 50 6.63 2.61 -0.83
N THR A 51 5.94 1.73 -1.56
CA THR A 51 6.53 0.51 -2.11
C THR A 51 7.55 0.84 -3.20
N GLU A 52 7.28 1.83 -4.06
CA GLU A 52 8.21 2.29 -5.09
C GLU A 52 9.56 2.70 -4.47
N ALA A 53 9.53 3.58 -3.47
CA ALA A 53 10.72 4.01 -2.76
C ALA A 53 11.44 2.85 -2.03
N LEU A 54 10.68 1.91 -1.44
CA LEU A 54 11.25 0.71 -0.82
C LEU A 54 11.94 -0.20 -1.84
N LEU A 55 11.35 -0.36 -3.03
CA LEU A 55 11.93 -1.17 -4.11
C LEU A 55 13.18 -0.52 -4.69
N GLU A 56 13.22 0.80 -4.83
CA GLU A 56 14.43 1.53 -5.24
C GLU A 56 15.56 1.36 -4.22
N ALA A 57 15.27 1.58 -2.94
CA ALA A 57 16.25 1.36 -1.87
C ALA A 57 16.72 -0.10 -1.81
N ALA A 58 15.83 -1.06 -1.99
CA ALA A 58 16.17 -2.48 -2.02
C ALA A 58 17.11 -2.83 -3.19
N LYS A 59 16.94 -2.21 -4.36
CA LYS A 59 17.87 -2.36 -5.51
C LYS A 59 19.26 -1.83 -5.17
N GLU A 60 19.33 -0.76 -4.39
CA GLU A 60 20.58 -0.19 -3.89
C GLU A 60 21.15 -0.91 -2.66
N GLY A 61 20.44 -1.92 -2.13
CA GLY A 61 20.82 -2.64 -0.91
C GLY A 61 20.72 -1.79 0.37
N LYS A 62 19.98 -0.68 0.35
CA LYS A 62 19.78 0.19 1.51
C LYS A 62 18.78 -0.45 2.47
N THR A 63 19.22 -0.72 3.70
CA THR A 63 18.40 -1.30 4.76
C THR A 63 18.00 -0.29 5.84
N ASP A 64 18.44 0.96 5.71
CA ASP A 64 18.08 2.04 6.63
C ASP A 64 16.61 2.40 6.51
N THR A 65 16.09 3.08 7.53
CA THR A 65 14.71 3.59 7.51
C THR A 65 14.58 4.66 6.44
N ILE A 66 13.62 4.49 5.53
CA ILE A 66 13.28 5.48 4.51
C ILE A 66 12.20 6.41 5.09
N ASP A 67 12.53 7.69 5.22
CA ASP A 67 11.55 8.73 5.51
C ASP A 67 11.03 9.32 4.19
N LEU A 68 9.72 9.26 3.98
CA LEU A 68 9.09 9.73 2.73
C LEU A 68 8.60 11.18 2.81
N GLY A 69 8.87 11.89 3.92
CA GLY A 69 8.39 13.24 4.17
C GLY A 69 6.86 13.33 4.14
N LYS A 70 6.21 13.19 5.29
CA LYS A 70 4.78 13.48 5.44
C LYS A 70 4.54 14.90 5.94
#